data_AF-A0A366DUK1-F1
#
_entry.id   AF-A0A366DUK1-F1
#
_cell.length_a   1.000
_cell.length_b   1.000
_cell.length_c   1.000
_cell.angle_alpha   90.00
_cell.angle_beta   90.00
_cell.angle_gamma   90.00
#
_symmetry.space_group_name_H-M   'P 1'
#
loop_
_entity.id
_entity.type
_entity.pdbx_description
1 polymer ?
#
loop_
_entity_poly.entity_id
_entity_poly.type
_entity_poly.pdbx_seq_one_letter_code
_entity_poly.pdbx_strand_id
1 'polypeptide(L)'
;MKKSDNAWSFYLILFCIVLVLYALYSNLANMWLIAPPNYILILLSLSALVLGIIGFKDKRSWWTKTRSWITVILSGLTSGMLFLIILLTLLISFMGGDQHIKTVHSPDGTYTIDFYRYDAGAAGSLGVRAELDGPLWFKKRIYYLNDRETVDVEWENNSTVSINKRSLDLKKGETYGYESWRWFN
;
A
#
# COMPACT_ATOMS: atom_id res chain seq x y z
N MET A 1 12.61 35.94 4.48
CA MET A 1 11.67 34.88 4.02
C MET A 1 10.24 35.33 4.29
N LYS A 2 9.47 35.73 3.28
CA LYS A 2 8.09 36.19 3.47
C LYS A 2 7.19 35.53 2.42
N LYS A 3 6.43 34.51 2.88
CA LYS A 3 5.25 33.87 2.28
C LYS A 3 5.43 33.00 1.04
N SER A 4 5.50 31.69 1.26
CA SER A 4 4.67 30.73 0.51
C SER A 4 4.32 29.45 1.28
N ASP A 5 4.29 29.47 2.62
CA ASP A 5 4.09 28.25 3.45
C ASP A 5 2.78 27.52 3.11
N ASN A 6 1.73 28.28 2.79
CA ASN A 6 0.43 27.75 2.32
C ASN A 6 0.51 27.10 0.91
N ALA A 7 1.44 27.52 0.06
CA ALA A 7 1.64 26.85 -1.24
C ALA A 7 2.27 25.47 -1.03
N TRP A 8 3.26 25.38 -0.15
CA TRP A 8 3.91 24.11 0.19
C TRP A 8 2.94 23.12 0.81
N SER A 9 2.09 23.55 1.74
CA SER A 9 1.06 22.66 2.30
C SER A 9 0.08 22.16 1.25
N PHE A 10 -0.28 23.01 0.28
CA PHE A 10 -1.18 22.64 -0.82
C PHE A 10 -0.54 21.60 -1.75
N TYR A 11 0.72 21.79 -2.15
CA TYR A 11 1.43 20.81 -2.96
C TYR A 11 1.69 19.50 -2.20
N LEU A 12 1.97 19.59 -0.90
CA LEU A 12 2.15 18.42 -0.04
C LEU A 12 0.88 17.56 -0.03
N ILE A 13 -0.29 18.15 0.18
CA ILE A 13 -1.54 17.38 0.24
C ILE A 13 -1.91 16.78 -1.12
N LEU A 14 -1.68 17.51 -2.22
CA LEU A 14 -1.90 16.97 -3.56
C LEU A 14 -0.99 15.75 -3.83
N PHE A 15 0.28 15.85 -3.43
CA PHE A 15 1.22 14.73 -3.55
C PHE A 15 0.77 13.52 -2.72
N CYS A 16 0.33 13.74 -1.47
CA CYS A 16 -0.23 12.65 -0.64
C CYS A 16 -1.43 11.97 -1.31
N ILE A 17 -2.34 12.73 -1.93
CA ILE A 17 -3.50 12.16 -2.62
C ILE A 17 -3.08 11.33 -3.82
N VAL A 18 -2.14 11.82 -4.62
CA VAL A 18 -1.60 11.05 -5.75
C VAL A 18 -1.03 9.72 -5.26
N LEU A 19 -0.29 9.72 -4.14
CA LEU A 19 0.23 8.49 -3.55
C LEU A 19 -0.89 7.55 -3.04
N VAL A 20 -1.93 8.07 -2.41
CA VAL A 20 -3.10 7.28 -1.97
C VAL A 20 -3.84 6.66 -3.16
N LEU A 21 -4.09 7.46 -4.21
CA LEU A 21 -4.73 6.98 -5.44
C LEU A 21 -3.88 5.94 -6.14
N TYR A 22 -2.56 6.14 -6.19
CA TYR A 22 -1.62 5.16 -6.72
C TYR A 22 -1.64 3.87 -5.90
N ALA A 23 -1.63 3.96 -4.56
CA ALA A 23 -1.71 2.79 -3.69
C ALA A 23 -2.98 1.98 -3.95
N LEU A 24 -4.13 2.66 -4.08
CA LEU A 24 -5.40 2.02 -4.40
C LEU A 24 -5.34 1.34 -5.78
N TYR A 25 -4.89 2.06 -6.80
CA TYR A 25 -4.75 1.54 -8.16
C TYR A 25 -3.82 0.33 -8.21
N SER A 26 -2.65 0.41 -7.54
CA SER A 26 -1.67 -0.67 -7.49
C SER A 26 -2.22 -1.93 -6.83
N ASN A 27 -3.03 -1.79 -5.77
CA ASN A 27 -3.67 -2.93 -5.13
C ASN A 27 -4.73 -3.59 -6.03
N LEU A 28 -5.48 -2.81 -6.81
CA LEU A 28 -6.48 -3.33 -7.74
C LEU A 28 -5.85 -4.01 -8.97
N ALA A 29 -4.79 -3.41 -9.52
CA ALA A 29 -4.11 -3.89 -10.71
C ALA A 29 -2.97 -4.89 -10.42
N ASN A 30 -2.75 -5.26 -9.16
CA ASN A 30 -1.66 -6.14 -8.71
C ASN A 30 -0.27 -5.68 -9.21
N MET A 31 -0.05 -4.38 -9.23
CA MET A 31 1.24 -3.76 -9.57
C MET A 31 2.10 -3.60 -8.30
N TRP A 32 3.32 -3.08 -8.50
CA TRP A 32 4.22 -2.72 -7.40
C TRP A 32 3.61 -1.63 -6.51
N LEU A 33 3.43 -1.94 -5.22
CA LEU A 33 3.04 -0.96 -4.23
C LEU A 33 4.26 -0.13 -3.83
N ILE A 34 4.45 0.98 -4.53
CA ILE A 34 5.54 1.96 -4.30
C ILE A 34 5.17 2.99 -3.21
N ALA A 35 3.88 3.14 -2.93
CA ALA A 35 3.41 4.13 -1.98
C ALA A 35 3.94 3.84 -0.55
N PRO A 36 4.33 4.89 0.21
CA PRO A 36 4.72 4.71 1.60
C PRO A 36 3.61 4.10 2.44
N PRO A 37 3.95 3.43 3.57
CA PRO A 37 2.96 2.94 4.51
C PRO A 37 1.97 4.02 4.97
N ASN A 38 0.73 3.61 5.22
CA ASN A 38 -0.39 4.52 5.55
C ASN A 38 -0.09 5.47 6.71
N TYR A 39 0.68 5.02 7.72
CA TYR A 39 1.06 5.87 8.85
C TYR A 39 1.97 7.04 8.45
N ILE A 40 2.86 6.88 7.46
CA ILE A 40 3.68 7.97 6.93
C ILE A 40 2.79 9.00 6.23
N LEU A 41 1.81 8.53 5.45
CA LEU A 41 0.86 9.39 4.75
C LEU A 41 -0.04 10.17 5.73
N ILE A 42 -0.42 9.57 6.86
CA ILE A 42 -1.12 10.28 7.94
C ILE A 42 -0.24 11.41 8.50
N LEU A 43 1.01 11.13 8.86
CA LEU A 43 1.92 12.15 9.39
C LEU A 43 2.09 13.32 8.41
N LEU A 44 2.26 13.03 7.12
CA LEU A 44 2.35 14.05 6.08
C LEU A 44 1.05 14.84 5.95
N SER A 45 -0.11 14.19 5.91
CA SER A 45 -1.41 14.88 5.81
C SER A 45 -1.72 15.74 7.04
N LEU A 46 -1.37 15.30 8.24
CA LEU A 46 -1.48 16.11 9.46
C LEU A 46 -0.54 17.31 9.44
N SER A 47 0.69 17.15 8.92
CA SER A 47 1.60 18.28 8.73
C SER A 47 1.04 19.31 7.72
N ALA A 48 0.44 18.85 6.61
CA ALA A 48 -0.26 19.72 5.66
C ALA A 48 -1.43 20.44 6.32
N LEU A 49 -2.18 19.77 7.19
CA LEU A 49 -3.32 20.34 7.92
C LEU A 49 -2.85 21.49 8.84
N VAL A 50 -1.82 21.25 9.65
CA VAL A 50 -1.26 22.27 10.56
C VAL A 50 -0.75 23.48 9.77
N LEU A 51 0.02 23.24 8.69
CA LEU A 51 0.51 24.32 7.82
C LEU A 51 -0.63 25.06 7.11
N GLY A 52 -1.67 24.35 6.68
CA GLY A 52 -2.87 24.92 6.07
C GLY A 52 -3.64 25.83 7.04
N ILE A 53 -3.71 25.47 8.32
CA ILE A 53 -4.31 26.31 9.38
C ILE A 53 -3.47 27.56 9.62
N ILE A 54 -2.14 27.42 9.72
CA ILE A 54 -1.22 28.56 9.85
C ILE A 54 -1.35 29.51 8.65
N GLY A 55 -1.59 28.96 7.46
CA GLY A 55 -1.84 29.69 6.22
C GLY A 55 -3.00 30.69 6.27
N PHE A 56 -3.96 30.53 7.19
CA PHE A 56 -5.06 31.48 7.38
C PHE A 56 -4.65 32.80 8.04
N LYS A 57 -3.51 32.84 8.74
CA LYS A 57 -2.97 34.09 9.32
C LYS A 57 -2.58 35.09 8.22
N ASP A 58 -2.48 34.65 6.98
CA ASP A 58 -2.20 35.48 5.82
C ASP A 58 -3.44 36.26 5.31
N LYS A 59 -3.43 37.58 5.48
CA LYS A 59 -4.48 38.49 4.99
C LYS A 59 -4.27 39.00 3.55
N ARG A 60 -3.28 38.51 2.80
CA ARG A 60 -2.75 39.19 1.59
C ARG A 60 -3.65 39.11 0.35
N SER A 61 -4.36 38.01 0.11
CA SER A 61 -5.23 37.86 -1.07
C SER A 61 -6.34 36.83 -0.85
N TRP A 62 -7.46 36.98 -1.56
CA TRP A 62 -8.55 36.01 -1.51
C TRP A 62 -8.15 34.63 -2.05
N TRP A 63 -7.33 34.57 -3.10
CA TRP A 63 -6.74 33.33 -3.64
C TRP A 63 -5.92 32.55 -2.60
N THR A 64 -5.20 33.25 -1.72
CA THR A 64 -4.46 32.59 -0.62
C THR A 64 -5.41 31.98 0.41
N LYS A 65 -6.53 32.65 0.69
CA LYS A 65 -7.56 32.15 1.61
C LYS A 65 -8.30 30.93 1.06
N THR A 66 -8.69 30.97 -0.21
CA THR A 66 -9.38 29.83 -0.86
C THR A 66 -8.46 28.61 -0.91
N ARG A 67 -7.18 28.77 -1.26
CA ARG A 67 -6.20 27.68 -1.22
C ARG A 67 -6.02 27.09 0.19
N SER A 68 -5.98 27.94 1.23
CA SER A 68 -5.89 27.45 2.62
C SER A 68 -7.11 26.64 3.02
N TRP A 69 -8.32 27.11 2.67
CA TRP A 69 -9.58 26.38 2.88
C TRP A 69 -9.57 25.01 2.21
N ILE A 70 -9.21 24.96 0.92
CA ILE A 70 -9.12 23.70 0.18
C ILE A 70 -8.10 22.77 0.84
N THR A 71 -6.92 23.28 1.20
CA THR A 71 -5.86 22.48 1.85
C THR A 71 -6.36 21.87 3.16
N VAL A 72 -7.01 22.66 4.02
CA VAL A 72 -7.50 22.21 5.33
C VAL A 72 -8.63 21.19 5.19
N ILE A 73 -9.59 21.42 4.30
CA ILE A 73 -10.66 20.45 4.03
C ILE A 73 -10.07 19.14 3.52
N LEU A 74 -9.18 19.23 2.53
CA LEU A 74 -8.65 18.06 1.85
C LEU A 74 -7.72 17.24 2.76
N SER A 75 -6.83 17.91 3.50
CA SER A 75 -5.98 17.24 4.50
C SER A 75 -6.77 16.66 5.66
N GLY A 76 -7.84 17.33 6.12
CA GLY A 76 -8.77 16.79 7.11
C GLY A 76 -9.44 15.50 6.64
N LEU A 77 -9.98 15.50 5.41
CA LEU A 77 -10.63 14.32 4.81
C LEU A 77 -9.63 13.18 4.60
N THR A 78 -8.46 13.45 4.00
CA THR A 78 -7.45 12.43 3.74
C THR A 78 -6.92 11.82 5.04
N SER A 79 -6.63 12.64 6.05
CA SER A 79 -6.14 12.15 7.35
C SER A 79 -7.18 11.31 8.08
N GLY A 80 -8.45 11.77 8.11
CA GLY A 80 -9.55 11.02 8.70
C GLY A 80 -9.81 9.67 8.01
N MET A 81 -9.78 9.65 6.67
CA MET A 81 -9.95 8.41 5.90
C MET A 81 -8.81 7.42 6.15
N LEU A 82 -7.55 7.89 6.11
CA LEU A 82 -6.40 7.04 6.39
C LEU A 82 -6.42 6.52 7.83
N PHE A 83 -6.82 7.34 8.80
CA PHE A 83 -6.97 6.93 10.19
C PHE A 83 -8.03 5.82 10.34
N LEU A 84 -9.18 5.99 9.68
CA LEU A 84 -10.23 4.96 9.66
C LEU A 84 -9.73 3.65 9.04
N ILE A 85 -8.98 3.73 7.93
CA ILE A 85 -8.37 2.55 7.29
C ILE A 85 -7.43 1.83 8.26
N ILE A 86 -6.54 2.55 8.96
CA ILE A 86 -5.62 1.94 9.92
C ILE A 86 -6.38 1.27 11.07
N LEU A 87 -7.39 1.94 11.63
CA LEU A 87 -8.23 1.36 12.69
C LEU A 87 -8.93 0.07 12.21
N LEU A 88 -9.47 0.09 11.00
CA LEU A 88 -10.14 -1.08 10.42
C LEU A 88 -9.14 -2.22 10.18
N THR A 89 -7.94 -1.94 9.66
CA THR A 89 -6.90 -2.95 9.48
C THR A 89 -6.47 -3.55 10.82
N LEU A 90 -6.25 -2.73 11.85
CA LEU A 90 -5.92 -3.22 13.20
C LEU A 90 -7.02 -4.10 13.79
N LEU A 91 -8.28 -3.74 13.59
CA LEU A 91 -9.43 -4.53 14.03
C LEU A 91 -9.46 -5.89 13.32
N ILE A 92 -9.25 -5.92 12.00
CA ILE A 92 -9.20 -7.16 11.22
C ILE A 92 -8.03 -8.04 11.67
N SER A 93 -6.85 -7.46 11.89
CA SER A 93 -5.70 -8.20 12.42
C SER A 93 -5.98 -8.82 13.79
N PHE A 94 -6.69 -8.10 14.68
CA PHE A 94 -7.10 -8.62 15.98
C PHE A 94 -8.09 -9.80 15.87
N MET A 95 -8.94 -9.81 14.84
CA MET A 95 -9.91 -10.87 14.57
C MET A 95 -9.33 -12.09 13.82
N GLY A 96 -8.00 -12.17 13.64
CA GLY A 96 -7.36 -13.28 12.96
C GLY A 96 -7.17 -13.07 11.45
N GLY A 97 -6.99 -11.82 11.01
CA GLY A 97 -6.63 -11.47 9.62
C GLY A 97 -5.26 -12.00 9.18
N ASP A 98 -4.62 -11.35 8.20
CA ASP A 98 -3.38 -11.82 7.58
C ASP A 98 -2.27 -12.17 8.60
N GLN A 99 -1.90 -13.45 8.65
CA GLN A 99 -0.84 -13.99 9.51
C GLN A 99 0.41 -14.28 8.68
N HIS A 100 1.55 -13.70 9.06
CA HIS A 100 2.83 -14.06 8.47
C HIS A 100 3.18 -15.52 8.78
N ILE A 101 3.51 -16.29 7.75
CA ILE A 101 3.85 -17.71 7.84
C ILE A 101 5.37 -17.87 7.91
N LYS A 102 6.07 -17.34 6.89
CA LYS A 102 7.52 -17.43 6.74
C LYS A 102 8.03 -16.43 5.71
N THR A 103 9.31 -16.11 5.84
CA THR A 103 10.08 -15.36 4.83
C THR A 103 11.10 -16.32 4.21
N VAL A 104 11.26 -16.27 2.89
CA VAL A 104 12.29 -17.03 2.18
C VAL A 104 13.14 -16.09 1.34
N HIS A 105 14.40 -16.47 1.16
CA HIS A 105 15.36 -15.73 0.33
C HIS A 105 15.78 -16.60 -0.84
N SER A 106 16.04 -15.97 -2.00
CA SER A 106 16.68 -16.67 -3.11
C SER A 106 18.08 -17.16 -2.72
N PRO A 107 18.61 -18.21 -3.38
CA PRO A 107 19.94 -18.75 -3.10
C PRO A 107 21.08 -17.70 -3.11
N ASP A 108 20.95 -16.65 -3.93
CA ASP A 108 21.90 -15.55 -4.04
C ASP A 108 21.51 -14.32 -3.19
N GLY A 109 20.37 -14.36 -2.49
CA GLY A 109 19.86 -13.25 -1.68
C GLY A 109 19.23 -12.09 -2.46
N THR A 110 19.13 -12.18 -3.79
CA THR A 110 18.57 -11.12 -4.65
C THR A 110 17.07 -10.89 -4.39
N TYR A 111 16.32 -11.95 -4.08
CA TYR A 111 14.87 -11.88 -3.87
C TYR A 111 14.51 -12.31 -2.45
N THR A 112 13.57 -11.59 -1.85
CA THR A 112 12.98 -11.93 -0.56
C THR A 112 11.46 -12.01 -0.73
N ILE A 113 10.87 -13.10 -0.26
CA ILE A 113 9.43 -13.35 -0.39
C ILE A 113 8.85 -13.59 1.00
N ASP A 114 7.85 -12.80 1.36
CA ASP A 114 7.02 -12.99 2.54
C ASP A 114 5.75 -13.77 2.20
N PHE A 115 5.45 -14.81 2.97
CA PHE A 115 4.23 -15.59 2.84
C PHE A 115 3.26 -15.26 3.97
N TYR A 116 2.00 -15.05 3.61
CA TYR A 116 0.92 -14.75 4.53
C TYR A 116 -0.23 -15.74 4.34
N ARG A 117 -0.80 -16.20 5.44
CA ARG A 117 -2.10 -16.87 5.49
C ARG A 117 -3.15 -15.80 5.72
N TYR A 118 -4.16 -15.71 4.86
CA TYR A 118 -5.29 -14.84 5.10
C TYR A 118 -6.51 -15.67 5.46
N ASP A 119 -7.28 -15.17 6.42
CA ASP A 119 -8.60 -15.68 6.77
C ASP A 119 -9.60 -14.52 6.63
N ALA A 120 -10.54 -14.66 5.69
CA ALA A 120 -11.57 -13.65 5.46
C ALA A 120 -12.79 -13.83 6.41
N GLY A 121 -12.67 -14.67 7.44
CA GLY A 121 -13.66 -14.90 8.49
C GLY A 121 -14.75 -15.89 8.10
N ALA A 122 -15.84 -15.92 8.87
CA ALA A 122 -16.86 -16.99 8.82
C ALA A 122 -17.55 -17.21 7.45
N ALA A 123 -17.52 -16.22 6.57
CA ALA A 123 -18.08 -16.30 5.21
C ALA A 123 -17.00 -16.15 4.11
N GLY A 124 -15.74 -16.12 4.51
CA GLY A 124 -14.60 -15.82 3.65
C GLY A 124 -13.80 -17.07 3.27
N SER A 125 -13.12 -17.01 2.14
CA SER A 125 -12.14 -18.02 1.76
C SER A 125 -10.86 -17.84 2.58
N LEU A 126 -10.26 -18.94 2.97
CA LEU A 126 -8.94 -18.97 3.59
C LEU A 126 -7.90 -19.37 2.56
N GLY A 127 -6.72 -18.78 2.61
CA GLY A 127 -5.69 -19.07 1.61
C GLY A 127 -4.31 -18.57 1.94
N VAL A 128 -3.42 -18.67 0.95
CA VAL A 128 -2.04 -18.20 1.03
C VAL A 128 -1.80 -17.12 -0.02
N ARG A 129 -1.12 -16.07 0.41
CA ARG A 129 -0.59 -15.00 -0.44
C ARG A 129 0.92 -14.91 -0.27
N ALA A 130 1.62 -14.56 -1.34
CA ALA A 130 3.04 -14.23 -1.29
C ALA A 130 3.31 -12.83 -1.84
N GLU A 131 4.20 -12.11 -1.15
CA GLU A 131 4.67 -10.78 -1.50
C GLU A 131 6.16 -10.80 -1.74
N LEU A 132 6.57 -10.25 -2.88
CA LEU A 132 7.95 -9.97 -3.19
C LEU A 132 8.37 -8.62 -2.62
N ASP A 133 9.49 -8.62 -1.93
CA ASP A 133 10.08 -7.43 -1.33
C ASP A 133 10.95 -6.68 -2.34
N GLY A 134 10.66 -5.40 -2.48
CA GLY A 134 11.47 -4.46 -3.22
C GLY A 134 12.25 -3.53 -2.29
N PRO A 135 12.93 -2.53 -2.86
CA PRO A 135 13.65 -1.52 -2.08
C PRO A 135 12.71 -0.74 -1.15
N LEU A 136 13.21 -0.38 0.04
CA LEU A 136 12.50 0.42 1.05
C LEU A 136 11.21 -0.26 1.56
N TRP A 137 10.05 0.18 1.09
CA TRP A 137 8.72 -0.31 1.46
C TRP A 137 7.96 -0.88 0.26
N PHE A 138 8.66 -1.12 -0.85
CA PHE A 138 8.01 -1.59 -2.06
C PHE A 138 7.64 -3.06 -1.89
N LYS A 139 6.39 -3.38 -2.19
CA LYS A 139 5.88 -4.75 -2.13
C LYS A 139 5.16 -5.07 -3.43
N LYS A 140 5.33 -6.28 -3.97
CA LYS A 140 4.54 -6.77 -5.11
C LYS A 140 3.90 -8.09 -4.74
N ARG A 141 2.58 -8.20 -4.92
CA ARG A 141 1.89 -9.48 -4.76
C ARG A 141 2.21 -10.37 -5.96
N ILE A 142 2.75 -11.57 -5.71
CA ILE A 142 3.20 -12.49 -6.77
C ILE A 142 2.41 -13.79 -6.78
N TYR A 143 1.78 -14.17 -5.67
CA TYR A 143 1.05 -15.42 -5.57
C TYR A 143 -0.20 -15.24 -4.71
N TYR A 144 -1.31 -15.82 -5.15
CA TYR A 144 -2.57 -15.89 -4.41
C TYR A 144 -3.25 -17.23 -4.67
N LEU A 145 -3.62 -17.95 -3.63
CA LEU A 145 -4.36 -19.20 -3.74
C LEU A 145 -5.37 -19.34 -2.61
N ASN A 146 -6.64 -19.46 -2.98
CA ASN A 146 -7.73 -19.83 -2.07
C ASN A 146 -7.69 -21.33 -1.73
N ASP A 147 -8.32 -21.69 -0.63
CA ASP A 147 -8.63 -23.05 -0.19
C ASP A 147 -7.41 -23.93 0.10
N ARG A 148 -6.27 -23.30 0.46
CA ARG A 148 -5.08 -23.98 1.00
C ARG A 148 -4.44 -23.17 2.10
N GLU A 149 -4.13 -23.83 3.22
CA GLU A 149 -3.50 -23.17 4.37
C GLU A 149 -1.98 -23.35 4.40
N THR A 150 -1.46 -24.35 3.69
CA THR A 150 -0.05 -24.71 3.72
C THR A 150 0.67 -24.24 2.46
N VAL A 151 1.93 -23.85 2.65
CA VAL A 151 2.78 -23.39 1.56
C VAL A 151 4.12 -24.13 1.56
N ASP A 152 4.29 -24.94 0.52
CA ASP A 152 5.55 -25.58 0.19
C ASP A 152 6.31 -24.69 -0.81
N VAL A 153 7.58 -24.45 -0.53
CA VAL A 153 8.39 -23.47 -1.28
C VAL A 153 9.79 -24.03 -1.51
N GLU A 154 10.15 -24.16 -2.78
CA GLU A 154 11.47 -24.61 -3.21
C GLU A 154 12.02 -23.65 -4.26
N TRP A 155 13.30 -23.29 -4.17
CA TRP A 155 13.96 -22.50 -5.20
C TRP A 155 14.55 -23.44 -6.25
N GLU A 156 14.13 -23.27 -7.51
CA GLU A 156 14.66 -24.03 -8.64
C GLU A 156 15.99 -23.43 -9.13
N ASN A 157 16.13 -22.11 -9.02
CA ASN A 157 17.35 -21.36 -9.28
C ASN A 157 17.28 -19.99 -8.58
N ASN A 158 18.23 -19.08 -8.87
CA ASN A 158 18.30 -17.76 -8.22
C ASN A 158 17.09 -16.85 -8.46
N SER A 159 16.32 -17.05 -9.52
CA SER A 159 15.19 -16.19 -9.90
C SER A 159 13.85 -16.94 -10.07
N THR A 160 13.86 -18.27 -10.01
CA THR A 160 12.67 -19.10 -10.19
C THR A 160 12.36 -19.85 -8.90
N VAL A 161 11.15 -19.64 -8.39
CA VAL A 161 10.63 -20.27 -7.17
C VAL A 161 9.44 -21.15 -7.51
N SER A 162 9.40 -22.36 -6.96
CA SER A 162 8.25 -23.25 -7.00
C SER A 162 7.45 -23.10 -5.71
N ILE A 163 6.21 -22.62 -5.83
CA ILE A 163 5.28 -22.44 -4.72
C ILE A 163 4.14 -23.45 -4.92
N ASN A 164 3.99 -24.42 -4.00
CA ASN A 164 2.99 -25.48 -4.10
C ASN A 164 3.01 -26.21 -5.48
N LYS A 165 4.21 -26.54 -5.96
CA LYS A 165 4.46 -27.18 -7.27
C LYS A 165 4.15 -26.30 -8.50
N ARG A 166 4.05 -24.98 -8.31
CA ARG A 166 3.93 -24.00 -9.41
C ARG A 166 5.17 -23.12 -9.46
N SER A 167 5.91 -23.23 -10.55
CA SER A 167 7.11 -22.44 -10.81
C SER A 167 6.74 -21.02 -11.26
N LEU A 168 7.40 -20.02 -10.70
CA LEU A 168 7.28 -18.60 -11.03
C LEU A 168 8.67 -18.01 -11.31
N ASP A 169 8.85 -17.44 -12.49
CA ASP A 169 10.05 -16.68 -12.85
C ASP A 169 9.92 -15.20 -12.42
N LEU A 170 10.54 -14.87 -11.29
CA LEU A 170 10.49 -13.54 -10.68
C LEU A 170 11.20 -12.48 -11.54
N LYS A 171 12.18 -12.89 -12.36
CA LYS A 171 12.89 -11.99 -13.26
C LYS A 171 12.01 -11.55 -14.43
N LYS A 172 11.15 -12.44 -14.92
CA LYS A 172 10.11 -12.10 -15.91
C LYS A 172 8.89 -11.40 -15.29
N GLY A 173 8.82 -11.36 -13.96
CA GLY A 173 7.74 -10.72 -13.22
C GLY A 173 6.43 -11.51 -13.24
N GLU A 174 6.52 -12.83 -13.43
CA GLU A 174 5.38 -13.75 -13.42
C GLU A 174 4.63 -13.71 -12.08
N THR A 175 3.32 -13.92 -12.14
CA THR A 175 2.44 -13.97 -10.98
C THR A 175 1.41 -15.08 -11.15
N TYR A 176 0.84 -15.56 -10.04
CA TYR A 176 -0.21 -16.58 -10.06
C TYR A 176 -1.39 -16.18 -9.17
N GLY A 177 -2.61 -16.54 -9.58
CA GLY A 177 -3.84 -16.29 -8.82
C GLY A 177 -4.49 -14.92 -9.04
N TYR A 178 -3.83 -14.05 -9.80
CA TYR A 178 -4.32 -12.69 -10.12
C TYR A 178 -4.88 -12.56 -11.55
N GLU A 179 -5.06 -13.68 -12.26
CA GLU A 179 -5.46 -13.71 -13.67
C GLU A 179 -6.98 -13.67 -13.91
N SER A 180 -7.82 -13.71 -12.86
CA SER A 180 -9.27 -13.85 -13.00
C SER A 180 -10.00 -12.65 -13.64
N TRP A 181 -9.30 -11.55 -13.94
CA TRP A 181 -9.86 -10.36 -14.59
C TRP A 181 -9.54 -10.25 -16.10
N ARG A 182 -8.80 -11.21 -16.69
CA ARG A 182 -8.44 -11.18 -18.12
C ARG A 182 -9.56 -11.61 -19.08
N TRP A 183 -10.74 -12.00 -18.60
CA TRP A 183 -11.86 -12.47 -19.44
C TRP A 183 -12.77 -11.36 -20.00
N PHE A 184 -12.46 -10.09 -19.75
CA PHE A 184 -13.28 -8.95 -20.21
C PHE A 184 -12.55 -7.98 -21.16
N ASN A 185 -11.49 -8.42 -21.84
CA ASN A 185 -10.77 -7.59 -22.81
C ASN A 185 -10.62 -8.28 -24.17
#